data_AF-A0A7W0QIP5-F1
#
_entry.id   AF-A0A7W0QIP5-F1
#
_cell.length_a   1.000
_cell.length_b   1.000
_cell.length_c   1.000
_cell.angle_alpha   90.00
_cell.angle_beta   90.00
_cell.angle_gamma   90.00
#
_symmetry.space_group_name_H-M   'P 1'
#
loop_
_entity.id
_entity.type
_entity.pdbx_description
1 polymer ?
#
loop_
_entity_poly.entity_id
_entity_poly.type
_entity_poly.pdbx_seq_one_letter_code
_entity_poly.pdbx_strand_id
1 'polypeptide(L)' 'MPRVVFTPSGIAGIVDSGTTVLAAARQLGVDLDTVCGGRGICGRCQVVPSP' A
#
# COMPACT_ATOMS: atom_id res chain seq x y z
N MET A 1 11.21 1.02 -12.41
CA MET A 1 9.80 1.12 -12.01
C MET A 1 9.47 -0.13 -11.19
N PRO A 2 9.36 -0.05 -9.86
CA PRO A 2 9.07 -1.21 -9.02
C PRO A 2 7.66 -1.77 -9.28
N ARG A 3 7.54 -3.11 -9.23
CA ARG A 3 6.26 -3.83 -9.22
C ARG A 3 5.87 -4.14 -7.78
N VAL A 4 4.61 -3.89 -7.43
CA VAL A 4 4.05 -4.20 -6.10
C VAL A 4 2.86 -5.14 -6.29
N VAL A 5 2.70 -6.10 -5.37
CA VAL A 5 1.58 -7.03 -5.30
C VAL A 5 1.02 -6.97 -3.89
N PHE A 6 -0.28 -6.73 -3.77
CA PHE A 6 -0.99 -6.75 -2.49
C PHE A 6 -1.64 -8.10 -2.27
N THR A 7 -1.33 -8.74 -1.15
CA THR A 7 -1.93 -10.01 -0.74
C THR A 7 -2.90 -9.77 0.43
N PRO A 8 -3.97 -10.58 0.57
CA PRO A 8 -4.34 -11.72 -0.28
C PRO A 8 -5.13 -11.33 -1.56
N SER A 9 -5.44 -10.05 -1.78
CA SER A 9 -6.30 -9.62 -2.90
C SER A 9 -5.76 -9.92 -4.29
N GLY A 10 -4.43 -10.06 -4.44
CA GLY A 10 -3.75 -10.31 -5.71
C GLY A 10 -3.61 -9.08 -6.60
N ILE A 11 -4.10 -7.92 -6.16
CA ILE A 11 -4.02 -6.67 -6.91
C ILE A 11 -2.55 -6.28 -7.06
N ALA A 12 -2.14 -6.00 -8.30
CA ALA A 12 -0.76 -5.71 -8.64
C ALA A 12 -0.66 -4.55 -9.61
N GLY A 13 0.48 -3.85 -9.58
CA GLY A 13 0.76 -2.77 -10.49
C GLY A 13 2.21 -2.31 -10.45
N ILE A 14 2.55 -1.46 -11.42
CA ILE A 14 3.83 -0.75 -11.46
C ILE A 14 3.61 0.62 -10.84
N VAL A 15 4.53 1.04 -9.97
CA VAL A 15 4.50 2.38 -9.35
C VAL A 15 5.84 3.07 -9.53
N ASP A 16 5.86 4.38 -9.36
CA ASP A 16 7.09 5.16 -9.41
C ASP A 16 7.96 4.89 -8.18
N SER A 17 9.28 4.91 -8.38
CA SER A 17 10.23 4.83 -7.26
C SER A 17 9.99 5.97 -6.27
N GLY A 18 10.00 5.66 -4.97
CA GLY A 18 9.68 6.63 -3.91
C GLY A 18 8.19 6.71 -3.55
N THR A 19 7.30 6.08 -4.33
CA THR A 19 5.90 5.90 -3.95
C THR A 19 5.80 5.07 -2.66
N THR A 20 5.10 5.58 -1.65
CA THR A 20 4.87 4.84 -0.41
C THR A 20 3.90 3.68 -0.66
N VAL A 21 3.96 2.63 0.17
CA VAL A 21 3.06 1.48 0.01
C VAL A 21 1.58 1.88 0.14
N LEU A 22 1.26 2.82 1.04
CA LEU A 22 -0.10 3.34 1.17
C LEU A 22 -0.56 4.11 -0.08
N ALA A 23 0.33 4.90 -0.69
CA ALA A 23 0.00 5.60 -1.94
C ALA A 23 -0.20 4.61 -3.09
N ALA A 24 0.65 3.57 -3.18
CA ALA A 24 0.50 2.49 -4.17
C ALA A 24 -0.83 1.75 -3.99
N ALA A 25 -1.23 1.42 -2.76
CA ALA A 25 -2.51 0.79 -2.46
C ALA A 25 -3.68 1.62 -2.99
N ARG A 26 -3.68 2.94 -2.72
CA ARG A 26 -4.71 3.86 -3.20
C ARG A 26 -4.78 3.96 -4.72
N GLN A 27 -3.62 4.07 -5.39
CA GLN A 27 -3.54 4.12 -6.85
C GLN A 27 -4.12 2.86 -7.51
N LEU A 28 -3.90 1.70 -6.88
CA LEU A 28 -4.33 0.39 -7.39
C LEU A 28 -5.72 -0.03 -6.88
N GLY A 29 -6.41 0.80 -6.09
CA GLY A 29 -7.74 0.49 -5.56
C GLY A 29 -7.75 -0.58 -4.47
N VAL A 30 -6.62 -0.78 -3.78
CA VAL A 30 -6.54 -1.65 -2.59
C VAL A 30 -7.04 -0.89 -1.38
N ASP A 31 -8.04 -1.46 -0.71
CA ASP A 31 -8.60 -0.87 0.50
C ASP A 31 -7.69 -1.17 1.71
N LEU A 32 -7.20 -0.10 2.32
CA LEU A 32 -6.46 -0.13 3.58
C LEU A 32 -7.11 0.90 4.50
N ASP A 33 -7.46 0.47 5.71
CA ASP A 33 -8.08 1.37 6.68
C ASP A 33 -7.10 2.49 7.09
N THR A 34 -7.53 3.74 6.89
CA THR A 34 -6.72 4.94 7.11
C THR A 34 -7.42 5.98 7.96
N VAL A 35 -7.86 5.61 9.16
CA VAL A 35 -8.47 6.57 10.12
C VAL A 35 -7.62 7.80 10.43
N CYS A 36 -6.29 7.70 10.41
CA CYS A 36 -5.40 8.85 10.65
C CYS A 36 -5.09 9.69 9.40
N GLY A 37 -5.60 9.29 8.23
CA GLY A 37 -5.30 9.94 6.94
C GLY A 37 -3.90 9.64 6.38
N GLY A 38 -3.19 8.63 6.90
CA GLY A 38 -1.82 8.29 6.48
C GLY A 38 -0.70 8.97 7.28
N ARG A 39 -1.02 9.54 8.45
CA ARG A 39 -0.05 10.21 9.34
C ARG A 39 0.83 9.26 10.17
N GLY A 40 0.57 7.95 10.13
CA GLY A 40 1.39 6.95 10.83
C GLY A 40 1.14 6.81 12.34
N ILE A 41 0.09 7.42 12.89
CA ILE A 41 -0.19 7.42 14.35
C ILE A 41 -1.18 6.33 14.82
N CYS A 42 -1.81 5.59 13.90
CA CYS A 42 -2.87 4.62 14.24
C CYS A 42 -2.54 3.16 13.91
N GLY A 43 -1.47 2.90 13.14
CA GLY A 43 -1.05 1.54 12.75
C GLY A 43 -1.98 0.77 11.80
N ARG A 44 -3.20 1.25 11.47
CA ARG A 44 -4.20 0.47 10.72
C ARG A 44 -3.83 0.11 9.29
N CYS A 45 -3.03 0.93 8.62
CA CYS A 45 -2.56 0.68 7.26
C CYS A 45 -1.12 0.10 7.22
N GLN A 46 -0.62 -0.40 8.34
CA GLN A 46 0.71 -1.01 8.40
C GLN A 46 0.69 -2.38 7.71
N VAL A 47 1.75 -2.69 6.97
CA VAL A 47 1.89 -3.94 6.21
C VAL A 47 3.23 -4.59 6.51
N VAL A 48 3.32 -5.89 6.25
CA VAL A 48 4.57 -6.66 6.34
C VAL A 48 4.99 -7.08 4.93
N PRO A 49 6.21 -6.73 4.48
CA PRO A 49 6.74 -7.24 3.22
C PRO A 49 6.90 -8.76 3.28
N SER A 50 6.43 -9.46 2.25
CA SER A 50 6.77 -10.87 2.04
C SER A 50 8.11 -10.98 1.30
N PRO A 51 8.94 -12.01 1.58
CA PRO A 51 10.14 -12.33 0.79
C PRO A 51 9.85 -12.59 -0.69
#